data_AF-A0A846SR10-F1
#
_entry.id   AF-A0A846SR10-F1
#
_cell.length_a   1.000
_cell.length_b   1.000
_cell.length_c   1.000
_cell.angle_alpha   90.00
_cell.angle_beta   90.00
_cell.angle_gamma   90.00
#
_symmetry.space_group_name_H-M   'P 1'
#
loop_
_entity.id
_entity.type
_entity.pdbx_description
1 polymer ?
#
loop_
_entity_poly.entity_id
_entity_poly.type
_entity_poly.pdbx_seq_one_letter_code
_entity_poly.pdbx_strand_id
1 'polypeptide(L)'
;MNRATYTIETTRRLLTDKGFKSRHHTSNPAFTRVRCLPLAVVLVLILRKSVKSLQNVVNEVMAWLTADPVTASAFSQARYKVKHTAFIELNQKAVVESRYRDADFRTFWGFRILAVDGSKVRLPDTAEVRAAFGTITDSNGKNPQIQGERWPRFVGQDFTGLKWVSAV
;
A
#
# COMPACT_ATOMS: atom_id res chain seq x y z
N MET A 1 16.45 3.71 -20.60
CA MET A 1 15.02 3.36 -20.39
C MET A 1 14.40 4.42 -19.48
N ASN A 2 13.21 4.96 -19.81
CA ASN A 2 12.54 5.94 -18.94
C ASN A 2 12.21 5.29 -17.57
N ARG A 3 12.33 6.06 -16.48
CA ARG A 3 12.01 5.65 -15.10
C ARG A 3 10.61 5.05 -14.99
N ALA A 4 9.61 5.60 -15.70
CA ALA A 4 8.25 5.06 -15.72
C ALA A 4 8.20 3.64 -16.32
N THR A 5 8.87 3.43 -17.45
CA THR A 5 8.98 2.11 -18.09
C THR A 5 9.70 1.11 -17.18
N TYR A 6 10.79 1.54 -16.52
CA TYR A 6 11.49 0.70 -15.56
C TYR A 6 10.58 0.23 -14.42
N THR A 7 9.77 1.14 -13.85
CA THR A 7 8.80 0.78 -12.79
C THR A 7 7.81 -0.26 -13.27
N ILE A 8 7.24 -0.08 -14.47
CA ILE A 8 6.24 -1.00 -15.04
C ILE A 8 6.86 -2.38 -15.31
N GLU A 9 8.02 -2.43 -15.96
CA GLU A 9 8.69 -3.69 -16.28
C GLU A 9 9.16 -4.44 -15.04
N THR A 10 9.70 -3.72 -14.05
CA THR A 10 10.08 -4.32 -12.77
C THR A 10 8.88 -4.87 -12.02
N THR A 11 7.76 -4.15 -12.05
CA THR A 11 6.50 -4.61 -11.45
C THR A 11 6.01 -5.88 -12.13
N ARG A 12 5.95 -5.91 -13.47
CA ARG A 12 5.57 -7.10 -14.24
C ARG A 12 6.43 -8.30 -13.87
N ARG A 13 7.76 -8.11 -13.86
CA ARG A 13 8.73 -9.16 -13.50
C ARG A 13 8.51 -9.71 -12.09
N LEU A 14 8.27 -8.84 -11.10
CA LEU A 14 8.02 -9.29 -9.72
C LEU A 14 6.70 -10.04 -9.58
N LEU A 15 5.64 -9.58 -10.26
CA LEU A 15 4.33 -10.21 -10.18
C LEU A 15 4.29 -11.60 -10.86
N THR A 16 5.18 -11.87 -11.82
CA THR A 16 5.33 -13.18 -12.46
C THR A 16 6.38 -14.07 -11.81
N ASP A 17 7.22 -13.53 -10.93
CA ASP A 17 8.27 -14.28 -10.23
C ASP A 17 7.69 -15.27 -9.21
N LYS A 18 8.11 -16.54 -9.34
CA LYS A 18 7.72 -17.61 -8.41
C LYS A 18 8.28 -17.38 -7.01
N GLY A 19 9.49 -16.81 -6.92
CA GLY A 19 10.12 -16.49 -5.63
C GLY A 19 9.32 -15.44 -4.86
N PHE A 20 8.96 -14.34 -5.52
CA PHE A 20 8.12 -13.27 -4.99
C PHE A 20 6.80 -13.81 -4.47
N LYS A 21 6.14 -14.64 -5.29
CA LYS A 21 4.89 -15.30 -4.89
C LYS A 21 5.05 -16.17 -3.65
N SER A 22 6.15 -16.93 -3.54
CA SER A 22 6.43 -17.80 -2.39
C SER A 22 6.65 -16.99 -1.09
N ARG A 23 7.37 -15.87 -1.15
CA ARG A 23 7.66 -15.05 0.03
C ARG A 23 6.43 -14.29 0.57
N HIS A 24 5.52 -13.89 -0.32
CA HIS A 24 4.49 -12.89 -0.01
C HIS A 24 3.06 -13.41 0.11
N HIS A 25 2.86 -14.71 0.26
CA HIS A 25 1.56 -15.28 0.63
C HIS A 25 1.56 -15.71 2.11
N THR A 26 0.38 -15.79 2.73
CA THR A 26 0.24 -16.08 4.17
C THR A 26 0.40 -17.55 4.54
N SER A 27 0.01 -18.49 3.68
CA SER A 27 0.12 -19.94 3.93
C SER A 27 0.61 -20.71 2.71
N ASN A 28 1.40 -21.77 2.93
CA ASN A 28 2.02 -22.58 1.87
C ASN A 28 1.07 -23.03 0.71
N PRO A 29 -0.22 -23.38 0.93
CA PRO A 29 -1.13 -23.72 -0.17
C PRO A 29 -1.69 -22.50 -0.93
N ALA A 30 -1.52 -21.27 -0.42
CA ALA A 30 -2.10 -20.09 -1.02
C ALA A 30 -1.53 -19.80 -2.43
N PHE A 31 -2.43 -19.51 -3.37
CA PHE A 31 -2.11 -19.22 -4.77
C PHE A 31 -1.36 -20.32 -5.53
N THR A 32 -1.18 -21.52 -4.98
CA THR A 32 -0.45 -22.63 -5.65
C THR A 32 -1.12 -23.10 -6.94
N ARG A 33 -2.46 -23.05 -6.98
CA ARG A 33 -3.26 -23.40 -8.17
C ARG A 33 -3.53 -22.17 -9.05
N VAL A 34 -3.59 -22.39 -10.36
CA VAL A 34 -4.09 -21.38 -11.30
C VAL A 34 -5.61 -21.35 -11.19
N ARG A 35 -6.14 -20.25 -10.66
CA ARG A 35 -7.58 -19.97 -10.46
C ARG A 35 -7.88 -18.57 -11.00
N CYS A 36 -9.14 -18.13 -10.95
CA CYS A 36 -9.56 -16.81 -11.43
C CYS A 36 -8.88 -15.63 -10.71
N LEU A 37 -8.36 -15.84 -9.49
CA LEU A 37 -7.70 -14.81 -8.67
C LEU A 37 -6.26 -15.20 -8.30
N PRO A 38 -5.31 -15.22 -9.27
CA PRO A 38 -3.90 -15.41 -8.97
C PRO A 38 -3.34 -14.20 -8.20
N LEU A 39 -2.20 -14.39 -7.51
CA LEU A 39 -1.57 -13.35 -6.68
C LEU A 39 -1.40 -12.01 -7.44
N ALA A 40 -0.94 -12.06 -8.70
CA ALA A 40 -0.74 -10.89 -9.52
C ALA A 40 -2.03 -10.08 -9.73
N VAL A 41 -3.15 -10.75 -10.03
CA VAL A 41 -4.46 -10.10 -10.22
C VAL A 41 -4.93 -9.47 -8.91
N VAL A 42 -4.77 -10.18 -7.78
CA VAL A 42 -5.14 -9.64 -6.47
C VAL A 42 -4.34 -8.38 -6.12
N LEU A 43 -3.02 -8.39 -6.36
CA LEU A 43 -2.16 -7.22 -6.12
C LEU A 43 -2.53 -6.05 -7.03
N VAL A 44 -2.75 -6.29 -8.32
CA VAL A 44 -3.17 -5.24 -9.27
C VAL A 44 -4.52 -4.65 -8.88
N LEU A 45 -5.49 -5.48 -8.46
CA LEU A 45 -6.78 -5.01 -7.96
C LEU A 45 -6.65 -4.08 -6.74
N ILE A 46 -5.71 -4.38 -5.83
CA ILE A 46 -5.42 -3.53 -4.67
C ILE A 46 -4.76 -2.21 -5.11
N LEU A 47 -3.79 -2.27 -6.02
CA LEU A 47 -3.04 -1.11 -6.51
C LEU A 47 -3.88 -0.17 -7.39
N ARG A 48 -4.90 -0.69 -8.08
CA ARG A 48 -5.76 0.08 -8.99
C ARG A 48 -6.46 1.26 -8.32
N LYS A 49 -6.66 1.23 -6.99
CA LYS A 49 -7.38 2.23 -6.17
C LYS A 49 -8.66 2.75 -6.84
N SER A 50 -9.82 2.27 -6.39
CA SER A 50 -11.11 2.66 -6.95
C SER A 50 -12.03 3.26 -5.89
N VAL A 51 -12.90 4.17 -6.32
CA VAL A 51 -14.01 4.73 -5.53
C VAL A 51 -15.34 3.98 -5.75
N LYS A 52 -15.35 2.98 -6.63
CA LYS A 52 -16.53 2.14 -6.93
C LYS A 52 -16.71 1.05 -5.86
N SER A 53 -17.90 0.45 -5.84
CA SER A 53 -18.16 -0.75 -5.02
C SER A 53 -17.20 -1.88 -5.41
N LEU A 54 -16.87 -2.72 -4.44
CA LEU A 54 -15.88 -3.79 -4.63
C LEU A 54 -16.30 -4.77 -5.75
N GLN A 55 -17.58 -5.12 -5.83
CA GLN A 55 -18.10 -6.00 -6.88
C GLN A 55 -17.95 -5.38 -8.28
N ASN A 56 -18.19 -4.07 -8.44
CA ASN A 56 -18.05 -3.40 -9.73
C ASN A 56 -16.59 -3.38 -10.19
N VAL A 57 -15.65 -3.10 -9.29
CA VAL A 57 -14.21 -3.10 -9.62
C VAL A 57 -13.75 -4.48 -10.05
N VAL A 58 -14.17 -5.51 -9.34
CA VAL A 58 -13.84 -6.90 -9.65
C VAL A 58 -14.43 -7.28 -11.01
N ASN A 59 -15.71 -7.01 -11.26
CA ASN A 59 -16.36 -7.30 -12.54
C ASN A 59 -15.65 -6.63 -13.71
N GLU A 60 -15.29 -5.35 -13.58
CA GLU A 60 -14.53 -4.62 -14.61
C GLU A 60 -13.19 -5.30 -14.92
N VAL A 61 -12.44 -5.71 -13.89
CA VAL A 61 -11.15 -6.39 -14.12
C VAL A 61 -11.35 -7.77 -14.74
N MET A 62 -12.33 -8.55 -14.28
CA MET A 62 -12.60 -9.86 -14.88
C MET A 62 -13.03 -9.73 -16.35
N ALA A 63 -13.84 -8.72 -16.68
CA ALA A 63 -14.21 -8.42 -18.06
C ALA A 63 -12.98 -8.04 -18.92
N TRP A 64 -12.08 -7.18 -18.41
CA TRP A 64 -10.84 -6.83 -19.11
C TRP A 64 -9.92 -8.04 -19.33
N LEU A 65 -9.89 -8.98 -18.39
CA LEU A 65 -9.11 -10.20 -18.49
C LEU A 65 -9.81 -11.30 -19.32
N THR A 66 -11.03 -11.06 -19.81
CA THR A 66 -11.88 -12.08 -20.46
C THR A 66 -11.98 -13.36 -19.62
N ALA A 67 -12.15 -13.18 -18.31
CA ALA A 67 -12.20 -14.25 -17.32
C ALA A 67 -13.57 -14.30 -16.65
N ASP A 68 -13.90 -15.46 -16.09
CA ASP A 68 -15.19 -15.66 -15.44
C ASP A 68 -15.42 -14.66 -14.29
N PRO A 69 -16.63 -14.11 -14.13
CA PRO A 69 -16.95 -13.23 -13.02
C PRO A 69 -16.67 -13.89 -11.66
N VAL A 70 -16.18 -13.10 -10.71
CA VAL A 70 -15.95 -13.56 -9.34
C VAL A 70 -16.64 -12.65 -8.34
N THR A 71 -16.98 -13.19 -7.17
CA THR A 71 -17.65 -12.41 -6.13
C THR A 71 -16.68 -11.52 -5.37
N ALA A 72 -17.18 -10.39 -4.86
CA ALA A 72 -16.44 -9.51 -3.98
C ALA A 72 -15.91 -10.23 -2.73
N SER A 73 -16.67 -11.21 -2.20
CA SER A 73 -16.26 -12.06 -1.08
C SER A 73 -15.05 -12.93 -1.46
N ALA A 74 -15.05 -13.56 -2.64
CA ALA A 74 -13.91 -14.34 -3.12
C ALA A 74 -12.65 -13.47 -3.26
N PHE A 75 -12.79 -12.24 -3.76
CA PHE A 75 -11.68 -11.28 -3.78
C PHE A 75 -11.19 -10.93 -2.37
N SER A 76 -12.08 -10.61 -1.43
CA SER A 76 -11.70 -10.32 -0.03
C SER A 76 -10.94 -11.49 0.60
N GLN A 77 -11.41 -12.72 0.44
CA GLN A 77 -10.73 -13.92 0.91
C GLN A 77 -9.36 -14.12 0.26
N ALA A 78 -9.23 -13.83 -1.04
CA ALA A 78 -7.95 -13.88 -1.73
C ALA A 78 -6.99 -12.79 -1.22
N ARG A 79 -7.49 -11.58 -0.96
CA ARG A 79 -6.72 -10.46 -0.39
C ARG A 79 -6.13 -10.80 0.98
N TYR A 80 -6.89 -11.47 1.86
CA TYR A 80 -6.37 -11.92 3.17
C TYR A 80 -5.18 -12.89 3.06
N LYS A 81 -4.97 -13.49 1.90
CA LYS A 81 -3.83 -14.39 1.65
C LYS A 81 -2.55 -13.67 1.23
N VAL A 82 -2.61 -12.36 1.01
CA VAL A 82 -1.47 -11.54 0.59
C VAL A 82 -0.81 -10.90 1.81
N LYS A 83 0.51 -11.10 1.98
CA LYS A 83 1.28 -10.43 3.03
C LYS A 83 1.53 -8.97 2.65
N HIS A 84 1.47 -8.07 3.63
CA HIS A 84 1.78 -6.64 3.41
C HIS A 84 3.21 -6.42 2.90
N THR A 85 4.14 -7.34 3.20
CA THR A 85 5.54 -7.29 2.73
C THR A 85 5.67 -7.30 1.21
N ALA A 86 4.65 -7.77 0.48
CA ALA A 86 4.58 -7.67 -0.98
C ALA A 86 4.69 -6.22 -1.46
N PHE A 87 3.96 -5.32 -0.78
CA PHE A 87 3.94 -3.90 -1.14
C PHE A 87 5.24 -3.19 -0.78
N ILE A 88 5.90 -3.64 0.29
CA ILE A 88 7.23 -3.14 0.68
C ILE A 88 8.26 -3.51 -0.39
N GLU A 89 8.36 -4.79 -0.77
CA GLU A 89 9.30 -5.24 -1.79
C GLU A 89 9.01 -4.59 -3.15
N LEU A 90 7.72 -4.48 -3.52
CA LEU A 90 7.30 -3.85 -4.77
C LEU A 90 7.65 -2.36 -4.80
N ASN A 91 7.40 -1.62 -3.71
CA ASN A 91 7.79 -0.22 -3.61
C ASN A 91 9.31 -0.04 -3.71
N GLN A 92 10.09 -0.83 -2.95
CA GLN A 92 11.54 -0.74 -2.95
C GLN A 92 12.12 -0.99 -4.35
N LYS A 93 11.75 -2.12 -4.97
CA LYS A 93 12.33 -2.55 -6.24
C LYS A 93 11.81 -1.77 -7.44
N ALA A 94 10.50 -1.49 -7.51
CA ALA A 94 9.91 -0.87 -8.69
C ALA A 94 9.89 0.66 -8.63
N VAL A 95 9.71 1.25 -7.45
CA VAL A 95 9.60 2.71 -7.29
C VAL A 95 10.91 3.29 -6.78
N VAL A 96 11.38 2.88 -5.60
CA VAL A 96 12.55 3.51 -4.95
C VAL A 96 13.78 3.39 -5.83
N GLU A 97 14.13 2.17 -6.26
CA GLU A 97 15.27 1.97 -7.16
C GLU A 97 15.12 2.77 -8.46
N SER A 98 13.91 2.89 -9.03
CA SER A 98 13.70 3.64 -10.27
C SER A 98 13.87 5.16 -10.11
N ARG A 99 13.64 5.69 -8.90
CA ARG A 99 13.59 7.14 -8.64
C ARG A 99 14.77 7.66 -7.83
N TYR A 100 15.56 6.79 -7.23
CA TYR A 100 16.63 7.17 -6.31
C TYR A 100 17.97 6.49 -6.60
N ARG A 101 18.04 5.53 -7.54
CA ARG A 101 19.31 4.86 -7.88
C ARG A 101 20.34 5.80 -8.52
N ASP A 102 19.90 6.65 -9.42
CA ASP A 102 20.79 7.55 -10.16
C ASP A 102 20.76 8.92 -9.47
N ALA A 103 21.91 9.48 -9.08
CA ALA A 103 22.01 10.81 -8.45
C ALA A 103 21.71 11.99 -9.41
N ASP A 104 21.06 11.71 -10.53
CA ASP A 104 20.72 12.67 -11.57
C ASP A 104 19.41 13.39 -11.24
N PHE A 105 19.52 14.33 -10.31
CA PHE A 105 18.46 15.26 -9.93
C PHE A 105 19.01 16.69 -9.91
N ARG A 106 18.16 17.64 -10.30
CA ARG A 106 18.47 19.05 -10.08
C ARG A 106 18.52 19.33 -8.59
N THR A 107 19.62 19.91 -8.15
CA THR A 107 19.79 20.38 -6.77
C THR A 107 19.62 21.89 -6.73
N PHE A 108 19.22 22.38 -5.57
CA PHE A 108 19.23 23.79 -5.23
C PHE A 108 20.11 23.94 -3.99
N TRP A 109 21.22 24.67 -4.11
CA TRP A 109 22.22 24.83 -3.04
C TRP A 109 22.75 23.49 -2.51
N GLY A 110 22.92 22.49 -3.38
CA GLY A 110 23.38 21.15 -2.98
C GLY A 110 22.30 20.24 -2.39
N PHE A 111 21.07 20.74 -2.19
CA PHE A 111 19.95 19.95 -1.69
C PHE A 111 19.00 19.51 -2.80
N ARG A 112 18.50 18.28 -2.70
CA ARG A 112 17.39 17.81 -3.54
C ARG A 112 16.08 18.37 -3.01
N ILE A 113 15.41 19.19 -3.82
CA ILE A 113 14.07 19.69 -3.48
C ILE A 113 13.03 18.63 -3.87
N LEU A 114 12.17 18.27 -2.92
CA LEU A 114 11.03 17.38 -3.12
C LEU A 114 9.77 18.10 -2.64
N ALA A 115 8.77 18.22 -3.52
CA ALA A 115 7.41 18.56 -3.12
C ALA A 115 6.64 17.25 -2.93
N VAL A 116 6.27 16.95 -1.69
CA VAL A 116 5.55 15.73 -1.33
C VAL A 116 4.19 16.13 -0.79
N ASP A 117 3.13 15.53 -1.32
CA ASP A 117 1.79 15.67 -0.76
C ASP A 117 1.59 14.63 0.36
N GLY A 118 1.06 15.07 1.49
CA GLY A 118 0.85 14.21 2.66
C GLY A 118 -0.59 13.70 2.70
N SER A 119 -0.80 12.40 2.79
CA SER A 119 -2.14 11.82 2.92
C SER A 119 -2.49 11.53 4.38
N LYS A 120 -3.70 11.86 4.84
CA LYS A 120 -4.15 11.47 6.19
C LYS A 120 -4.95 10.16 6.19
N VAL A 121 -4.60 9.22 7.07
CA VAL A 121 -5.31 7.93 7.24
C VAL A 121 -5.71 7.73 8.70
N ARG A 122 -6.94 7.23 8.92
CA ARG A 122 -7.39 6.77 10.23
C ARG A 122 -6.98 5.30 10.41
N LEU A 123 -6.27 5.01 11.49
CA LEU A 123 -5.92 3.65 11.87
C LEU A 123 -7.04 3.05 12.76
N PRO A 124 -7.17 1.70 12.79
CA PRO A 124 -8.08 1.03 13.71
C PRO A 124 -7.73 1.26 15.19
N ASP A 125 -8.78 1.32 16.01
CA ASP A 125 -8.75 1.40 17.46
C ASP A 125 -8.27 0.10 18.09
N THR A 126 -6.95 -0.11 18.15
CA THR A 126 -6.36 -1.34 18.72
C THR A 126 -5.24 -1.01 19.68
N ALA A 127 -5.07 -1.82 20.73
CA ALA A 127 -4.05 -1.57 21.75
C ALA A 127 -2.64 -1.49 21.14
N GLU A 128 -2.38 -2.30 20.12
CA GLU A 128 -1.14 -2.31 19.35
C GLU A 128 -0.90 -0.98 18.62
N VAL A 129 -1.94 -0.37 18.06
CA VAL A 129 -1.86 0.94 17.41
C VAL A 129 -1.64 2.05 18.43
N ARG A 130 -2.28 2.03 19.62
CA ARG A 130 -1.96 2.99 20.70
C ARG A 130 -0.51 2.89 21.10
N ALA A 131 -0.02 1.66 21.31
CA ALA A 131 1.34 1.42 21.77
C ALA A 131 2.37 1.89 20.73
N ALA A 132 2.12 1.63 19.45
CA ALA A 132 3.05 2.00 18.38
C ALA A 132 3.05 3.49 18.06
N PHE A 133 1.91 4.18 18.21
CA PHE A 133 1.77 5.55 17.69
C PHE A 133 1.19 6.60 18.65
N GLY A 134 0.82 6.22 19.88
CA GLY A 134 0.32 7.10 20.92
C GLY A 134 -1.16 7.47 20.82
N THR A 135 -1.61 8.29 21.76
CA THR A 135 -2.94 8.92 21.81
C THR A 135 -2.82 10.44 21.91
N ILE A 136 -3.84 11.16 21.46
CA ILE A 136 -3.99 12.62 21.60
C ILE A 136 -5.04 12.85 22.68
N THR A 137 -4.73 13.63 23.70
CA THR A 137 -5.70 14.05 24.70
C THR A 137 -6.65 15.08 24.11
N ASP A 138 -7.96 14.93 24.33
CA ASP A 138 -8.93 15.93 23.93
C ASP A 138 -9.43 16.75 25.14
N SER A 139 -9.51 18.06 24.94
CA SER A 139 -10.16 18.99 25.85
C SER A 139 -11.15 19.83 25.04
N ASN A 140 -12.43 19.79 25.43
CA ASN A 140 -13.42 20.71 24.87
C ASN A 140 -13.07 22.10 25.38
N GLY A 141 -12.77 23.03 24.47
CA GLY A 141 -12.14 24.35 24.72
C GLY A 141 -12.84 25.32 25.69
N LYS A 142 -13.82 24.88 26.48
CA LYS A 142 -14.42 25.61 27.60
C LYS A 142 -13.84 25.23 28.97
N ASN A 143 -13.16 24.09 29.11
CA ASN A 143 -12.55 23.68 30.38
C ASN A 143 -11.27 22.85 30.10
N PRO A 144 -10.08 23.25 30.60
CA PRO A 144 -8.81 22.55 30.34
C PRO A 144 -8.70 21.14 30.97
N GLN A 145 -9.76 20.63 31.60
CA GLN A 145 -9.80 19.25 32.05
C GLN A 145 -9.83 18.29 30.86
N ILE A 146 -8.92 17.31 30.87
CA ILE A 146 -8.86 16.23 29.86
C ILE A 146 -10.18 15.45 29.95
N GLN A 147 -10.97 15.45 28.86
CA GLN A 147 -12.27 14.77 28.82
C GLN A 147 -12.19 13.38 28.18
N GLY A 148 -11.09 13.08 27.48
CA GLY A 148 -10.85 11.77 26.89
C GLY A 148 -9.48 11.67 26.19
N GLU A 149 -9.23 10.48 25.67
CA GLU A 149 -8.13 10.20 24.76
C GLU A 149 -8.69 9.81 23.41
N ARG A 150 -8.24 10.53 22.38
CA ARG A 150 -8.55 10.25 20.99
C ARG A 150 -7.31 9.77 20.26
N TRP A 151 -7.53 8.89 19.31
CA TRP A 151 -6.48 8.30 18.52
C TRP A 151 -5.98 9.27 17.43
N PRO A 152 -4.66 9.39 17.25
CA PRO A 152 -4.07 10.25 16.24
C PRO A 152 -4.54 9.93 14.82
N ARG A 153 -4.75 10.99 14.03
CA ARG A 153 -4.89 10.88 12.57
C ARG A 153 -3.50 11.00 11.98
N PHE A 154 -3.04 9.99 11.26
CA PHE A 154 -1.68 9.97 10.73
C PHE A 154 -1.61 10.65 9.39
N VAL A 155 -0.63 11.53 9.21
CA VAL A 155 -0.16 11.96 7.89
C VAL A 155 0.87 10.93 7.42
N GLY A 156 0.54 10.15 6.40
CA GLY A 156 1.53 9.46 5.59
C GLY A 156 2.30 10.50 4.77
N GLN A 157 3.56 10.71 5.12
CA GLN A 157 4.56 11.24 4.20
C GLN A 157 5.11 10.06 3.38
N ASP A 158 5.18 10.20 2.06
CA ASP A 158 5.40 9.09 1.14
C ASP A 158 6.64 8.22 1.43
N PHE A 159 6.39 6.90 1.47
CA PHE A 159 7.15 5.73 0.97
C PHE A 159 8.68 5.77 0.76
N THR A 160 9.43 6.57 1.51
CA THR A 160 10.90 6.73 1.34
C THR A 160 11.74 6.15 2.48
N GLY A 161 11.12 5.48 3.45
CA GLY A 161 11.89 4.82 4.53
C GLY A 161 12.55 5.79 5.52
N LEU A 162 12.25 7.09 5.46
CA LEU A 162 12.52 8.00 6.57
C LEU A 162 11.41 7.86 7.62
N LYS A 163 11.82 7.79 8.88
CA LYS A 163 10.99 7.61 10.08
C LYS A 163 9.69 8.41 10.03
N TRP A 164 8.62 7.77 10.49
CA TRP A 164 7.33 8.40 10.79
C TRP A 164 7.54 9.57 11.76
N VAL A 165 7.19 10.79 11.34
CA VAL A 165 7.22 11.97 12.21
C VAL A 165 5.81 12.40 12.56
N SER A 166 5.55 12.39 13.88
CA SER A 166 4.57 13.10 14.72
C SER A 166 3.13 13.31 14.25
N ALA A 167 2.21 13.08 15.21
CA ALA A 167 0.81 13.51 15.19
C ALA A 167 0.69 15.04 15.06
N VAL A 168 -0.30 15.50 14.27
CA VAL A 168 -0.86 16.87 14.26
C VAL A 168 -2.38 16.77 14.41
#